data_AF-J2ERM1-F1
#
_entry.id   AF-J2ERM1-F1
#
_cell.length_a   1.000
_cell.length_b   1.000
_cell.length_c   1.000
_cell.angle_alpha   90.00
_cell.angle_beta   90.00
_cell.angle_gamma   90.00
#
_symmetry.space_group_name_H-M   'P 1'
#
loop_
_entity.id
_entity.type
_entity.pdbx_description
1 polymer ?
#
loop_
_entity_poly.entity_id
_entity_poly.type
_entity_poly.pdbx_seq_one_letter_code
_entity_poly.pdbx_strand_id
1 'polypeptide(L)'
;MAAPFPVSRSLRWLCSALLLAGLMLGGLRADWDFTQISRRAQALYGPLGEGQQRIDAWQHLLATQKQTPELEQLKVVNLFFNKQVRYVEDIDLWHEVDYWETPIQALWKGAGDCEDYAIAKYFSLRHLGVSSDKLRITYVKALRQNRAHMVLTYYATPEAMPLVLDSLIDGIQPASQRTDLLPVYSFNAEGLWLPGAKGNKKVGDTKRLSRWQDVLKKMQAEGFPVETTN
;
A
#
# COMPACT_ATOMS: atom_id res chain seq x y z
N MET A 1 51.93 -6.64 37.30
CA MET A 1 51.26 -5.38 37.69
C MET A 1 50.96 -4.60 36.42
N ALA A 2 49.69 -4.51 36.01
CA ALA A 2 49.28 -3.70 34.84
C ALA A 2 48.50 -2.50 35.37
N ALA A 3 48.99 -1.29 35.10
CA ALA A 3 48.34 -0.04 35.50
C ALA A 3 47.20 0.30 34.51
N PRO A 4 46.05 0.81 34.98
CA PRO A 4 44.97 1.21 34.07
C PRO A 4 45.26 2.62 33.53
N PHE A 5 45.15 2.79 32.20
CA PHE A 5 45.20 4.10 31.55
C PHE A 5 43.91 4.89 31.81
N PRO A 6 43.98 6.20 32.13
CA PRO A 6 42.79 7.00 32.34
C PRO A 6 42.18 7.44 31.00
N VAL A 7 40.92 7.07 30.76
CA VAL A 7 40.14 7.60 29.63
C VAL A 7 39.77 9.06 29.94
N SER A 8 40.18 9.99 29.08
CA SER A 8 39.95 11.42 29.27
C SER A 8 38.46 11.78 29.20
N ARG A 9 38.02 12.71 30.06
CA ARG A 9 36.61 13.19 30.11
C ARG A 9 36.12 13.73 28.77
N SER A 10 37.00 14.31 27.95
CA SER A 10 36.70 14.84 26.61
C SER A 10 36.32 13.75 25.61
N LEU A 11 36.86 12.52 25.74
CA LEU A 11 36.51 11.41 24.85
C LEU A 11 35.09 10.87 25.13
N ARG A 12 34.61 10.97 26.39
CA ARG A 12 33.24 10.59 26.75
C ARG A 12 32.18 11.53 26.15
N TRP A 13 32.45 12.84 26.09
CA TRP A 13 31.53 13.82 25.49
C TRP A 13 31.40 13.69 23.96
N LEU A 14 32.50 13.37 23.27
CA LEU A 14 32.48 13.10 21.83
C LEU A 14 31.67 11.84 21.46
N CYS A 15 31.77 10.78 22.27
CA CYS A 15 30.96 9.57 22.05
C CYS A 15 29.46 9.82 22.33
N SER A 16 29.12 10.63 23.33
CA SER A 16 27.71 10.97 23.64
C SER A 16 27.06 11.85 22.55
N ALA A 17 27.80 12.78 21.95
CA ALA A 17 27.30 13.62 20.86
C ALA A 17 27.08 12.82 19.56
N LEU A 18 27.95 11.84 19.26
CA LEU A 18 27.79 10.94 18.12
C LEU A 18 26.62 9.95 18.29
N LEU A 19 26.34 9.51 19.52
CA LEU A 19 25.18 8.67 19.83
C LEU A 19 23.85 9.43 19.69
N LEU A 20 23.81 10.72 20.02
CA LEU A 20 22.62 11.58 19.83
C LEU A 20 22.40 11.94 18.35
N ALA A 21 23.46 12.14 17.56
CA ALA A 21 23.35 12.37 16.11
C ALA A 21 22.94 11.10 15.33
N GLY A 22 23.36 9.91 15.80
CA GLY A 22 22.98 8.63 15.19
C GLY A 22 21.50 8.25 15.39
N LEU A 23 20.85 8.76 16.44
CA LEU A 23 19.44 8.49 16.74
C LEU A 23 18.45 9.39 15.96
N MET A 24 18.92 10.44 15.29
CA MET A 24 18.09 11.38 14.52
C MET A 24 18.06 11.08 13.00
N LEU A 25 18.77 10.04 12.54
CA LEU A 25 18.72 9.55 11.16
C LEU A 25 17.56 8.55 10.95
N GLY A 26 16.43 8.76 11.63
CA GLY A 26 15.17 8.17 11.21
C GLY A 26 14.81 8.78 9.86
N GLY A 27 14.91 7.99 8.79
CA GLY A 27 14.75 8.45 7.42
C GLY A 27 13.50 9.30 7.26
N LEU A 28 13.69 10.60 7.02
CA LEU A 28 12.65 11.51 6.59
C LEU A 28 12.17 11.06 5.21
N ARG A 29 11.19 10.14 5.17
CA ARG A 29 10.41 9.95 3.95
C ARG A 29 9.70 11.27 3.68
N ALA A 30 9.98 11.87 2.51
CA ALA A 30 9.28 13.07 2.09
C ALA A 30 7.77 12.76 2.10
N ASP A 31 7.02 13.56 2.85
CA ASP A 31 5.57 13.44 2.88
C ASP A 31 4.98 13.73 1.50
N TRP A 32 3.79 13.23 1.20
CA TRP A 32 3.17 13.48 -0.10
C TRP A 32 2.66 14.92 -0.18
N ASP A 33 3.08 15.66 -1.21
CA ASP A 33 2.61 17.02 -1.50
C ASP A 33 1.29 16.95 -2.29
N PHE A 34 0.18 16.87 -1.56
CA PHE A 34 -1.17 16.79 -2.14
C PHE A 34 -1.57 18.01 -2.98
N THR A 35 -0.98 19.18 -2.72
CA THR A 35 -1.19 20.37 -3.55
C THR A 35 -0.54 20.18 -4.92
N GLN A 36 0.69 19.68 -4.96
CA GLN A 36 1.35 19.32 -6.21
C GLN A 36 0.63 18.18 -6.92
N ILE A 37 0.22 17.14 -6.19
CA ILE A 37 -0.43 15.96 -6.74
C ILE A 37 -1.76 16.35 -7.40
N SER A 38 -2.62 17.09 -6.70
CA SER A 38 -3.91 17.54 -7.24
C SER A 38 -3.73 18.41 -8.49
N ARG A 39 -2.75 19.32 -8.48
CA ARG A 39 -2.43 20.17 -9.65
C ARG A 39 -1.98 19.35 -10.86
N ARG A 40 -1.12 18.34 -10.67
CA ARG A 40 -0.63 17.49 -11.76
C ARG A 40 -1.73 16.55 -12.26
N ALA A 41 -2.52 15.96 -11.35
CA ALA A 41 -3.69 15.17 -11.70
C ALA A 41 -4.69 15.97 -12.54
N GLN A 42 -4.97 17.23 -12.16
CA GLN A 42 -5.84 18.10 -12.95
C GLN A 42 -5.28 18.39 -14.36
N ALA A 43 -3.96 18.51 -14.50
CA ALA A 43 -3.32 18.67 -15.81
C ALA A 43 -3.36 17.40 -16.66
N LEU A 44 -3.30 16.22 -16.04
CA LEU A 44 -3.33 14.92 -16.73
C LEU A 44 -4.75 14.49 -17.11
N TYR A 45 -5.73 14.74 -16.25
CA TYR A 45 -7.06 14.15 -16.32
C TYR A 45 -8.18 15.17 -16.56
N GLY A 46 -7.88 16.47 -16.47
CA GLY A 46 -8.85 17.55 -16.52
C GLY A 46 -9.43 17.89 -15.13
N PRO A 47 -10.49 18.72 -15.06
CA PRO A 47 -11.09 19.13 -13.79
C PRO A 47 -11.50 17.92 -12.94
N LEU A 48 -11.06 17.90 -11.67
CA LEU A 48 -11.26 16.75 -10.79
C LEU A 48 -12.69 16.66 -10.23
N GLY A 49 -13.46 17.76 -10.24
CA GLY A 49 -14.85 17.79 -9.79
C GLY A 49 -15.01 17.29 -8.35
N GLU A 50 -15.98 16.41 -8.11
CA GLU A 50 -16.18 15.72 -6.82
C GLU A 50 -14.98 14.87 -6.40
N GLY A 51 -14.14 14.46 -7.35
CA GLY A 51 -12.90 13.73 -7.09
C GLY A 51 -11.94 14.50 -6.19
N GLN A 52 -11.92 15.84 -6.28
CA GLN A 52 -11.09 16.67 -5.38
C GLN A 52 -11.48 16.46 -3.91
N GLN A 53 -12.79 16.40 -3.60
CA GLN A 53 -13.25 16.20 -2.23
C GLN A 53 -12.84 14.83 -1.69
N ARG A 54 -12.86 13.80 -2.54
CA ARG A 54 -12.41 12.44 -2.17
C ARG A 54 -10.89 12.39 -1.94
N ILE A 55 -10.12 13.10 -2.76
CA ILE A 55 -8.66 13.25 -2.60
C ILE A 55 -8.33 14.01 -1.31
N ASP A 56 -9.04 15.09 -0.99
CA ASP A 56 -8.87 15.85 0.25
C ASP A 56 -9.22 14.99 1.48
N ALA A 57 -10.30 14.21 1.41
CA ALA A 57 -10.68 13.26 2.45
C ALA A 57 -9.63 12.16 2.64
N TRP A 58 -9.01 11.69 1.54
CA TRP A 58 -7.92 10.73 1.60
C TRP A 58 -6.67 11.33 2.24
N GLN A 59 -6.29 12.55 1.87
CA GLN A 59 -5.21 13.30 2.53
C GLN A 59 -5.46 13.41 4.04
N HIS A 60 -6.68 13.76 4.44
CA HIS A 60 -7.05 13.87 5.85
C HIS A 60 -6.94 12.52 6.59
N LEU A 61 -7.40 11.43 5.97
CA LEU A 61 -7.22 10.09 6.52
C LEU A 61 -5.73 9.78 6.71
N LEU A 62 -4.90 10.00 5.68
CA LEU A 62 -3.47 9.71 5.79
C LEU A 62 -2.78 10.56 6.86
N ALA A 63 -3.18 11.82 7.03
CA ALA A 63 -2.61 12.70 8.05
C ALA A 63 -2.99 12.29 9.48
N THR A 64 -4.25 11.84 9.69
CA THR A 64 -4.77 11.54 11.03
C THR A 64 -4.43 10.14 11.54
N GLN A 65 -4.10 9.20 10.65
CA GLN A 65 -3.91 7.79 10.99
C GLN A 65 -2.43 7.36 11.15
N LYS A 66 -1.45 8.26 10.94
CA LYS A 66 0.00 7.90 10.98
C LYS A 66 0.45 7.27 12.31
N GLN A 67 -0.19 7.63 13.42
CA GLN A 67 0.21 7.19 14.77
C GLN A 67 -0.77 6.20 15.40
N THR A 68 -1.76 5.70 14.64
CA THR A 68 -2.70 4.70 15.16
C THR A 68 -2.14 3.29 15.02
N PRO A 69 -2.62 2.32 15.83
CA PRO A 69 -2.17 0.93 15.73
C PRO A 69 -2.39 0.37 14.32
N GLU A 70 -1.46 -0.48 13.86
CA GLU A 70 -1.47 -1.06 12.50
C GLU A 70 -2.82 -1.71 12.15
N LEU A 71 -3.45 -2.44 13.07
CA LEU A 71 -4.78 -3.03 12.85
C LEU A 71 -5.90 -1.98 12.64
N GLU A 72 -5.81 -0.83 13.30
CA GLU A 72 -6.76 0.27 13.09
C GLU A 72 -6.52 0.94 11.73
N GLN A 73 -5.24 1.13 11.34
CA GLN A 73 -4.89 1.60 9.99
C GLN A 73 -5.50 0.70 8.90
N LEU A 74 -5.41 -0.63 9.05
CA LEU A 74 -6.05 -1.58 8.13
C LEU A 74 -7.56 -1.34 8.02
N LYS A 75 -8.26 -1.21 9.16
CA LYS A 75 -9.72 -1.02 9.20
C LYS A 75 -10.15 0.28 8.53
N VAL A 76 -9.53 1.40 8.91
CA VAL A 76 -9.94 2.72 8.41
C VAL A 76 -9.63 2.88 6.93
N VAL A 77 -8.48 2.36 6.44
CA VAL A 77 -8.14 2.36 5.02
C VAL A 77 -9.10 1.46 4.23
N ASN A 78 -9.37 0.24 4.73
CA ASN A 78 -10.28 -0.69 4.05
C ASN A 78 -11.67 -0.07 3.89
N LEU A 79 -12.22 0.46 4.98
CA LEU A 79 -13.55 1.04 4.98
C LEU A 79 -13.61 2.31 4.13
N PHE A 80 -12.58 3.16 4.17
CA PHE A 80 -12.54 4.40 3.37
C PHE A 80 -12.72 4.10 1.88
N PHE A 81 -11.90 3.25 1.29
CA PHE A 81 -12.02 2.95 -0.14
C PHE A 81 -13.32 2.23 -0.47
N ASN A 82 -13.79 1.33 0.40
CA ASN A 82 -15.09 0.68 0.22
C ASN A 82 -16.30 1.64 0.24
N LYS A 83 -16.14 2.85 0.78
CA LYS A 83 -17.20 3.89 0.77
C LYS A 83 -16.99 4.96 -0.28
N GLN A 84 -15.74 5.26 -0.64
CA GLN A 84 -15.41 6.33 -1.59
C GLN A 84 -15.42 5.88 -3.05
N VAL A 85 -15.25 4.57 -3.28
CA VAL A 85 -15.20 3.98 -4.61
C VAL A 85 -16.43 3.10 -4.79
N ARG A 86 -17.08 3.18 -5.96
CA ARG A 86 -18.13 2.24 -6.37
C ARG A 86 -17.53 1.17 -7.26
N TYR A 87 -17.95 -0.08 -7.10
CA TYR A 87 -17.49 -1.14 -7.98
C TYR A 87 -18.06 -0.95 -9.40
N VAL A 88 -17.18 -0.80 -10.39
CA VAL A 88 -17.52 -0.71 -11.83
C VAL A 88 -16.41 -1.42 -12.61
N GLU A 89 -16.76 -2.22 -13.62
CA GLU A 89 -15.76 -2.92 -14.46
C GLU A 89 -15.03 -1.94 -15.38
N ASP A 90 -13.77 -2.23 -15.70
CA ASP A 90 -12.93 -1.36 -16.54
C ASP A 90 -13.51 -1.11 -17.93
N ILE A 91 -14.19 -2.10 -18.50
CA ILE A 91 -14.78 -1.96 -19.83
C ILE A 91 -15.86 -0.88 -19.87
N ASP A 92 -16.55 -0.67 -18.75
CA ASP A 92 -17.59 0.35 -18.61
C ASP A 92 -17.00 1.70 -18.17
N LEU A 93 -15.91 1.69 -17.38
CA LEU A 93 -15.32 2.91 -16.81
C LEU A 93 -14.26 3.55 -17.71
N TRP A 94 -13.36 2.72 -18.25
CA TRP A 94 -12.18 3.08 -19.03
C TRP A 94 -12.27 2.67 -20.49
N HIS A 95 -13.23 1.83 -20.87
CA HIS A 95 -13.31 1.19 -22.19
C HIS A 95 -12.09 0.33 -22.53
N GLU A 96 -11.42 -0.17 -21.50
CA GLU A 96 -10.31 -1.11 -21.58
C GLU A 96 -10.67 -2.36 -20.78
N VAL A 97 -10.10 -3.51 -21.12
CA VAL A 97 -10.49 -4.78 -20.48
C VAL A 97 -9.92 -4.94 -19.08
N ASP A 98 -8.78 -4.32 -18.79
CA ASP A 98 -7.98 -4.55 -17.58
C ASP A 98 -7.01 -3.36 -17.41
N TYR A 99 -7.50 -2.32 -16.74
CA TYR A 99 -6.88 -1.01 -16.55
C TYR A 99 -6.64 -0.75 -15.05
N TRP A 100 -5.38 -0.86 -14.62
CA TRP A 100 -5.06 -0.67 -13.21
C TRP A 100 -4.95 0.80 -12.86
N GLU A 101 -5.85 1.30 -12.02
CA GLU A 101 -5.87 2.68 -11.57
C GLU A 101 -4.75 2.99 -10.56
N THR A 102 -4.30 4.25 -10.55
CA THR A 102 -3.61 4.82 -9.38
C THR A 102 -4.63 5.16 -8.28
N PRO A 103 -4.19 5.37 -7.02
CA PRO A 103 -5.09 5.86 -5.98
C PRO A 103 -5.79 7.19 -6.35
N ILE A 104 -5.13 8.06 -7.11
CA ILE A 104 -5.70 9.33 -7.57
C ILE A 104 -6.76 9.10 -8.64
N GLN A 105 -6.54 8.17 -9.58
CA GLN A 105 -7.53 7.83 -10.60
C GLN A 105 -8.80 7.25 -9.97
N ALA A 106 -8.65 6.31 -9.03
CA ALA A 106 -9.78 5.73 -8.29
C ALA A 106 -10.60 6.78 -7.54
N LEU A 107 -9.94 7.72 -6.86
CA LEU A 107 -10.63 8.79 -6.14
C LEU A 107 -11.20 9.85 -7.09
N TRP A 108 -10.53 10.14 -8.20
CA TRP A 108 -11.04 11.04 -9.23
C TRP A 108 -12.35 10.51 -9.81
N LYS A 109 -12.36 9.25 -10.29
CA LYS A 109 -13.55 8.60 -10.83
C LYS A 109 -14.60 8.29 -9.76
N GLY A 110 -14.18 8.02 -8.52
CA GLY A 110 -15.06 7.49 -7.47
C GLY A 110 -15.61 6.11 -7.85
N ALA A 111 -14.89 5.39 -8.70
CA ALA A 111 -15.25 4.09 -9.23
C ALA A 111 -13.96 3.37 -9.65
N GLY A 112 -14.00 2.05 -9.66
CA GLY A 112 -12.90 1.14 -10.00
C GLY A 112 -13.33 -0.29 -9.73
N ASP A 113 -12.51 -1.27 -10.08
CA ASP A 113 -12.84 -2.68 -9.97
C ASP A 113 -12.07 -3.39 -8.82
N CYS A 114 -11.75 -4.68 -8.88
CA CYS A 114 -11.14 -5.37 -7.74
C CYS A 114 -9.67 -4.98 -7.46
N GLU A 115 -8.85 -4.82 -8.49
CA GLU A 115 -7.44 -4.44 -8.33
C GLU A 115 -7.30 -3.01 -7.82
N ASP A 116 -8.12 -2.08 -8.29
CA ASP A 116 -8.01 -0.66 -7.98
C ASP A 116 -8.15 -0.43 -6.47
N TYR A 117 -9.07 -1.16 -5.83
CA TYR A 117 -9.22 -1.13 -4.39
C TYR A 117 -7.98 -1.70 -3.69
N ALA A 118 -7.44 -2.82 -4.18
CA ALA A 118 -6.27 -3.45 -3.57
C ALA A 118 -5.03 -2.54 -3.69
N ILE A 119 -4.84 -1.90 -4.85
CA ILE A 119 -3.76 -0.97 -5.14
C ILE A 119 -3.89 0.29 -4.28
N ALA A 120 -5.07 0.90 -4.22
CA ALA A 120 -5.29 2.12 -3.44
C ALA A 120 -5.11 1.89 -1.93
N LYS A 121 -5.60 0.75 -1.42
CA LYS A 121 -5.37 0.33 -0.03
C LYS A 121 -3.88 0.05 0.24
N TYR A 122 -3.19 -0.61 -0.69
CA TYR A 122 -1.76 -0.91 -0.57
C TYR A 122 -0.94 0.36 -0.39
N PHE A 123 -1.02 1.32 -1.32
CA PHE A 123 -0.24 2.55 -1.24
C PHE A 123 -0.58 3.40 -0.01
N SER A 124 -1.86 3.42 0.38
CA SER A 124 -2.28 4.12 1.60
C SER A 124 -1.64 3.53 2.86
N LEU A 125 -1.64 2.21 3.02
CA LEU A 125 -1.04 1.54 4.16
C LEU A 125 0.49 1.66 4.16
N ARG A 126 1.11 1.61 2.98
CA ARG A 126 2.56 1.86 2.82
C ARG A 126 2.93 3.28 3.26
N HIS A 127 2.13 4.28 2.91
CA HIS A 127 2.32 5.65 3.35
C HIS A 127 2.12 5.83 4.86
N LEU A 128 1.18 5.08 5.46
CA LEU A 128 0.95 5.05 6.91
C LEU A 128 2.03 4.30 7.70
N GLY A 129 3.01 3.69 7.03
CA GLY A 129 4.18 3.05 7.64
C GLY A 129 4.09 1.53 7.77
N VAL A 130 3.01 0.89 7.29
CA VAL A 130 2.91 -0.58 7.28
C VAL A 130 3.97 -1.13 6.33
N SER A 131 4.82 -2.04 6.82
CA SER A 131 5.90 -2.63 6.01
C SER A 131 5.35 -3.36 4.77
N SER A 132 6.04 -3.24 3.63
CA SER A 132 5.63 -3.90 2.39
C SER A 132 5.72 -5.43 2.47
N ASP A 133 6.64 -5.97 3.28
CA ASP A 133 6.73 -7.42 3.52
C ASP A 133 5.46 -8.00 4.16
N LYS A 134 4.67 -7.15 4.84
CA LYS A 134 3.38 -7.52 5.44
C LYS A 134 2.21 -7.41 4.48
N LEU A 135 2.35 -6.73 3.33
CA LEU A 135 1.25 -6.43 2.42
C LEU A 135 1.46 -7.15 1.09
N ARG A 136 0.43 -7.86 0.60
CA ARG A 136 0.47 -8.51 -0.70
C ARG A 136 -0.85 -8.35 -1.45
N ILE A 137 -0.79 -7.84 -2.66
CA ILE A 137 -1.90 -7.89 -3.60
C ILE A 137 -2.05 -9.35 -4.05
N THR A 138 -3.23 -9.91 -3.86
CA THR A 138 -3.48 -11.36 -3.97
C THR A 138 -4.56 -11.62 -4.99
N TYR A 139 -4.20 -12.38 -6.04
CA TYR A 139 -5.13 -12.86 -7.03
C TYR A 139 -5.79 -14.14 -6.53
N VAL A 140 -7.12 -14.14 -6.55
CA VAL A 140 -7.96 -15.22 -6.05
C VAL A 140 -9.05 -15.56 -7.08
N LYS A 141 -9.66 -16.74 -6.96
CA LYS A 141 -10.94 -17.03 -7.58
C LYS A 141 -12.04 -16.74 -6.57
N ALA A 142 -12.91 -15.78 -6.87
CA ALA A 142 -14.12 -15.54 -6.10
C ALA A 142 -15.19 -16.57 -6.51
N LEU A 143 -15.44 -17.55 -5.64
CA LEU A 143 -16.24 -18.74 -5.94
C LEU A 143 -17.73 -18.41 -6.13
N ARG A 144 -18.25 -17.42 -5.40
CA ARG A 144 -19.66 -17.00 -5.50
C ARG A 144 -19.96 -16.30 -6.83
N GLN A 145 -19.06 -15.45 -7.29
CA GLN A 145 -19.16 -14.74 -8.57
C GLN A 145 -18.62 -15.60 -9.73
N ASN A 146 -17.94 -16.70 -9.42
CA ASN A 146 -17.25 -17.60 -10.35
C ASN A 146 -16.32 -16.87 -11.33
N ARG A 147 -15.53 -15.91 -10.82
CA ARG A 147 -14.59 -15.12 -11.62
C ARG A 147 -13.26 -14.89 -10.90
N ALA A 148 -12.28 -14.39 -11.64
CA ALA A 148 -11.07 -13.80 -11.09
C ALA A 148 -11.41 -12.63 -10.17
N HIS A 149 -10.64 -12.45 -9.11
CA HIS A 149 -10.79 -11.34 -8.17
C HIS A 149 -9.45 -11.00 -7.55
N MET A 150 -9.31 -9.77 -7.08
CA MET A 150 -8.10 -9.28 -6.42
C MET A 150 -8.43 -8.68 -5.06
N VAL A 151 -7.60 -9.01 -4.07
CA VAL A 151 -7.71 -8.51 -2.70
C VAL A 151 -6.35 -8.07 -2.18
N LEU A 152 -6.33 -7.23 -1.14
CA LEU A 152 -5.10 -6.97 -0.40
C LEU A 152 -5.05 -7.91 0.81
N THR A 153 -3.95 -8.64 0.97
CA THR A 153 -3.71 -9.46 2.16
C THR A 153 -2.65 -8.83 3.05
N TYR A 154 -2.89 -8.93 4.36
CA TYR A 154 -1.98 -8.45 5.39
C TYR A 154 -1.49 -9.63 6.25
N TYR A 155 -0.18 -9.71 6.47
CA TYR A 155 0.51 -10.72 7.26
C TYR A 155 1.18 -10.06 8.47
N ALA A 156 0.72 -10.36 9.68
CA ALA A 156 1.36 -9.84 10.90
C ALA A 156 2.80 -10.33 11.07
N THR A 157 3.05 -11.59 10.69
CA THR A 157 4.35 -12.22 10.49
C THR A 157 4.33 -13.01 9.19
N PRO A 158 5.48 -13.37 8.58
CA PRO A 158 5.50 -14.09 7.31
C PRO A 158 4.72 -15.43 7.30
N GLU A 159 4.61 -16.09 8.46
CA GLU A 159 3.90 -17.37 8.66
C GLU A 159 2.46 -17.20 9.19
N ALA A 160 2.03 -15.97 9.51
CA ALA A 160 0.70 -15.73 10.07
C ALA A 160 -0.40 -16.04 9.05
N MET A 161 -1.57 -16.43 9.57
CA MET A 161 -2.82 -16.42 8.79
C MET A 161 -3.10 -14.98 8.34
N PRO A 162 -3.19 -14.69 7.03
CA PRO A 162 -3.39 -13.34 6.58
C PRO A 162 -4.80 -12.84 6.87
N LEU A 163 -4.91 -11.54 7.09
CA LEU A 163 -6.18 -10.80 7.03
C LEU A 163 -6.45 -10.38 5.58
N VAL A 164 -7.72 -10.42 5.18
CA VAL A 164 -8.17 -10.07 3.83
C VAL A 164 -8.89 -8.72 3.86
N LEU A 165 -8.38 -7.76 3.10
CA LEU A 165 -8.99 -6.46 2.82
C LEU A 165 -9.58 -6.53 1.41
N ASP A 166 -10.91 -6.49 1.31
CA ASP A 166 -11.67 -6.81 0.09
C ASP A 166 -12.60 -5.65 -0.30
N SER A 167 -12.93 -5.54 -1.58
CA SER A 167 -13.98 -4.64 -2.12
C SER A 167 -15.38 -5.27 -2.06
N LEU A 168 -15.50 -6.59 -1.99
CA LEU A 168 -16.80 -7.28 -1.94
C LEU A 168 -17.49 -7.19 -0.57
N ILE A 169 -16.73 -7.03 0.51
CA ILE A 169 -17.24 -6.92 1.89
C ILE A 169 -16.42 -5.89 2.68
N ASP A 170 -17.08 -5.19 3.62
CA ASP A 170 -16.43 -4.19 4.47
C ASP A 170 -15.59 -4.79 5.60
N GLY A 171 -15.97 -5.99 6.07
CA GLY A 171 -15.31 -6.65 7.19
C GLY A 171 -13.97 -7.24 6.81
N ILE A 172 -12.92 -6.92 7.59
CA ILE A 172 -11.62 -7.58 7.48
C ILE A 172 -11.70 -8.91 8.22
N GLN A 173 -11.43 -10.00 7.50
CA GLN A 173 -11.52 -11.36 8.03
C GLN A 173 -10.22 -12.14 7.78
N PRO A 174 -9.85 -13.09 8.65
CA PRO A 174 -8.81 -14.06 8.34
C PRO A 174 -9.12 -14.82 7.05
N ALA A 175 -8.12 -15.14 6.25
CA ALA A 175 -8.33 -15.85 4.98
C ALA A 175 -9.01 -17.22 5.16
N SER A 176 -8.81 -17.90 6.29
CA SER A 176 -9.51 -19.15 6.62
C SER A 176 -11.04 -18.99 6.78
N GLN A 177 -11.53 -17.78 7.04
CA GLN A 177 -12.96 -17.47 7.13
C GLN A 177 -13.55 -17.03 5.78
N ARG A 178 -12.71 -16.68 4.80
CA ARG A 178 -13.09 -16.32 3.43
C ARG A 178 -13.14 -17.54 2.53
N THR A 179 -14.01 -18.49 2.87
CA THR A 179 -14.21 -19.74 2.11
C THR A 179 -14.77 -19.52 0.71
N ASP A 180 -15.22 -18.29 0.41
CA ASP A 180 -15.62 -17.82 -0.91
C ASP A 180 -14.43 -17.44 -1.82
N LEU A 181 -13.21 -17.35 -1.29
CA LEU A 181 -12.00 -16.98 -2.04
C LEU A 181 -10.99 -18.13 -2.09
N LEU A 182 -10.57 -18.51 -3.29
CA LEU A 182 -9.50 -19.50 -3.50
C LEU A 182 -8.22 -18.79 -3.98
N PRO A 183 -7.13 -18.74 -3.20
CA PRO A 183 -5.91 -18.04 -3.60
C PRO A 183 -5.18 -18.74 -4.74
N VAL A 184 -4.68 -17.95 -5.71
CA VAL A 184 -3.91 -18.46 -6.87
C VAL A 184 -2.46 -17.98 -6.80
N TYR A 185 -2.22 -16.69 -6.56
CA TYR A 185 -0.89 -16.10 -6.34
C TYR A 185 -1.00 -14.77 -5.60
N SER A 186 0.11 -14.28 -5.05
CA SER A 186 0.19 -12.96 -4.40
C SER A 186 1.50 -12.26 -4.74
N PHE A 187 1.52 -10.94 -4.78
CA PHE A 187 2.69 -10.13 -5.09
C PHE A 187 2.68 -8.81 -4.32
N ASN A 188 3.83 -8.17 -4.22
CA ASN A 188 4.00 -6.81 -3.70
C ASN A 188 5.15 -6.13 -4.45
N ALA A 189 5.66 -4.98 -4.01
CA ALA A 189 6.77 -4.32 -4.71
C ALA A 189 8.07 -5.14 -4.77
N GLU A 190 8.24 -6.14 -3.89
CA GLU A 190 9.48 -6.88 -3.68
C GLU A 190 9.46 -8.33 -4.21
N GLY A 191 8.31 -8.88 -4.57
CA GLY A 191 8.24 -10.23 -5.14
C GLY A 191 6.88 -10.76 -5.56
N LEU A 192 6.91 -11.98 -6.10
CA LEU A 192 5.76 -12.82 -6.45
C LEU A 192 5.82 -14.14 -5.66
N TRP A 193 4.69 -14.58 -5.12
CA TRP A 193 4.53 -15.81 -4.34
C TRP A 193 3.38 -16.69 -4.83
N LEU A 194 3.59 -18.00 -4.85
CA LEU A 194 2.54 -19.00 -5.07
C LEU A 194 2.08 -19.64 -3.74
N PRO A 195 0.78 -19.95 -3.56
CA PRO A 195 0.27 -20.70 -2.44
C PRO A 195 0.88 -22.11 -2.39
N GLY A 196 1.13 -22.64 -1.20
CA GLY A 196 1.68 -23.98 -1.01
C GLY A 196 1.32 -24.57 0.36
N ALA A 197 1.32 -25.91 0.45
CA ALA A 197 0.93 -26.65 1.66
C ALA A 197 1.81 -26.37 2.90
N LYS A 198 3.01 -25.78 2.72
CA LYS A 198 3.94 -25.39 3.78
C LYS A 198 4.09 -23.86 3.92
N GLY A 199 3.17 -23.08 3.35
CA GLY A 199 3.26 -21.63 3.26
C GLY A 199 3.59 -21.13 1.84
N ASN A 200 3.48 -19.82 1.63
CA ASN A 200 3.67 -19.19 0.32
C ASN A 200 5.14 -19.25 -0.13
N LYS A 201 5.41 -19.72 -1.35
CA LYS A 201 6.76 -19.80 -1.93
C LYS A 201 7.04 -18.60 -2.83
N LYS A 202 8.10 -17.84 -2.58
CA LYS A 202 8.58 -16.77 -3.48
C LYS A 202 9.09 -17.41 -4.78
N VAL A 203 8.56 -16.97 -5.93
CA VAL A 203 8.87 -17.55 -7.25
C VAL A 203 9.41 -16.54 -8.26
N GLY A 204 9.46 -15.24 -7.94
CA GLY A 204 10.00 -14.24 -8.86
C GLY A 204 10.03 -12.81 -8.31
N ASP A 205 10.49 -11.91 -9.17
CA ASP A 205 10.53 -10.45 -8.97
C ASP A 205 9.31 -9.80 -9.65
N THR A 206 8.64 -8.89 -8.96
CA THR A 206 7.48 -8.12 -9.43
C THR A 206 7.81 -7.20 -10.60
N LYS A 207 9.09 -6.93 -10.86
CA LYS A 207 9.56 -6.22 -12.08
C LYS A 207 9.14 -6.88 -13.39
N ARG A 208 8.51 -8.05 -13.36
CA ARG A 208 7.91 -8.72 -14.53
C ARG A 208 6.42 -8.40 -14.72
N LEU A 209 5.76 -7.74 -13.77
CA LEU A 209 4.36 -7.32 -13.91
C LEU A 209 4.30 -5.93 -14.55
N SER A 210 4.12 -5.89 -15.87
CA SER A 210 4.07 -4.66 -16.66
C SER A 210 3.03 -3.65 -16.16
N ARG A 211 1.86 -4.11 -15.70
CA ARG A 211 0.79 -3.24 -15.20
C ARG A 211 1.16 -2.53 -13.90
N TRP A 212 1.84 -3.22 -12.99
CA TRP A 212 2.33 -2.59 -11.75
C TRP A 212 3.34 -1.47 -12.05
N GLN A 213 4.23 -1.68 -13.03
CA GLN A 213 5.16 -0.64 -13.47
C GLN A 213 4.44 0.56 -14.09
N ASP A 214 3.35 0.32 -14.82
CA ASP A 214 2.53 1.40 -15.38
C ASP A 214 1.86 2.23 -14.28
N VAL A 215 1.30 1.58 -13.24
CA VAL A 215 0.75 2.27 -12.06
C VAL A 215 1.81 3.18 -11.42
N LEU A 216 3.02 2.66 -11.18
CA LEU A 216 4.10 3.44 -10.60
C LEU A 216 4.52 4.63 -11.48
N LYS A 217 4.55 4.43 -12.80
CA LYS A 217 4.86 5.48 -13.78
C LYS A 217 3.78 6.57 -13.76
N LYS A 218 2.50 6.19 -13.72
CA LYS A 218 1.38 7.13 -13.60
C LYS A 218 1.45 7.92 -12.29
N MET A 219 1.71 7.26 -11.16
CA MET A 219 1.90 7.93 -9.87
C MET A 219 3.08 8.92 -9.90
N GLN A 220 4.19 8.57 -10.53
CA GLN A 220 5.30 9.51 -10.70
C GLN A 220 4.87 10.75 -11.51
N ALA A 221 4.10 10.55 -12.59
CA ALA A 221 3.55 11.64 -13.39
C ALA A 221 2.56 12.51 -12.60
N GLU A 222 1.77 11.89 -11.73
CA GLU A 222 0.86 12.57 -10.78
C GLU A 222 1.61 13.36 -9.71
N GLY A 223 2.91 13.13 -9.50
CA GLY A 223 3.71 13.90 -8.53
C GLY A 223 4.01 13.17 -7.23
N PHE A 224 3.75 11.87 -7.15
CA PHE A 224 4.26 11.06 -6.05
C PHE A 224 5.79 10.95 -6.12
N PRO A 225 6.49 10.91 -4.97
CA PRO A 225 7.91 10.62 -4.95
C PRO A 225 8.16 9.21 -5.50
N VAL A 226 9.28 9.02 -6.19
CA VAL A 226 9.69 7.68 -6.64
C VAL A 226 10.00 6.85 -5.40
N GLU A 227 9.27 5.75 -5.18
CA GLU A 227 9.64 4.78 -4.16
C GLU A 227 10.97 4.15 -4.55
N THR A 228 12.06 4.56 -3.90
CA THR A 228 13.31 3.80 -3.95
C THR A 228 13.06 2.49 -3.21
N THR A 229 12.91 1.40 -3.96
CA THR A 229 12.95 0.04 -3.41
C THR A 229 14.29 -0.11 -2.67
N ASN A 230 14.25 -0.02 -1.34
CA ASN A 230 15.35 -0.47 -0.49
C ASN A 230 14.97 -1.84 0.08
#